data_AF-A0A409XYB4-F1
#
_entry.id   AF-A0A409XYB4-F1
#
_cell.length_a   1.000
_cell.length_b   1.000
_cell.length_c   1.000
_cell.angle_alpha   90.00
_cell.angle_beta   90.00
_cell.angle_gamma   90.00
#
_symmetry.space_group_name_H-M   'P 1'
#
loop_
_entity.id
_entity.type
_entity.pdbx_description
1 polymer ?
#
loop_
_entity_poly.entity_id
_entity_poly.type
_entity_poly.pdbx_seq_one_letter_code
_entity_poly.pdbx_strand_id
1 'polypeptide(L)'
;VILPNIFLSNSYSTAIDKLLTEKFEVSRSLNRLKQIEDEMRDHLASLKHECNLLKHWNEIMIPASQNSLYPEAATTLERRRESLVKKAKEYHRELEALRTEEPLNAPVTISQYLSQKEKNYALEREIKRKKAKLDAFQGLPPNLELARHELRVARQRQMELIQLRERLLGRIADSVS
;
A
#
# COMPACT_ATOMS: atom_id res chain seq x y z
N VAL A 1 46.00 -105.07 -0.09
CA VAL A 1 47.03 -104.08 -0.50
C VAL A 1 46.28 -102.88 -1.07
N ILE A 2 46.63 -101.67 -0.63
CA ILE A 2 45.97 -100.36 -0.89
C ILE A 2 44.70 -100.23 -0.01
N LEU A 3 44.71 -99.54 1.15
CA LEU A 3 44.40 -98.10 1.28
C LEU A 3 44.71 -97.51 2.69
N PRO A 4 45.98 -97.25 3.09
CA PRO A 4 46.28 -96.39 4.25
C PRO A 4 46.39 -94.89 3.89
N ASN A 5 46.64 -94.58 2.62
CA ASN A 5 46.91 -93.20 2.17
C ASN A 5 45.68 -92.29 2.14
N ILE A 6 44.46 -92.82 2.03
CA ILE A 6 43.24 -91.99 1.91
C ILE A 6 42.91 -91.28 3.24
N PHE A 7 43.05 -91.95 4.39
CA PHE A 7 42.71 -91.37 5.69
C PHE A 7 43.65 -90.23 6.12
N LEU A 8 44.95 -90.37 5.87
CA LEU A 8 45.92 -89.30 6.11
C LEU A 8 45.68 -88.11 5.17
N SER A 9 45.42 -88.36 3.88
CA SER A 9 45.11 -87.28 2.93
C SER A 9 43.87 -86.48 3.33
N ASN A 10 42.84 -87.13 3.87
CA ASN A 10 41.63 -86.46 4.35
C ASN A 10 41.87 -85.62 5.62
N SER A 11 42.77 -86.03 6.53
CA SER A 11 43.12 -85.24 7.72
C SER A 11 43.93 -83.98 7.38
N TYR A 12 44.84 -84.07 6.42
CA TYR A 12 45.61 -82.90 5.98
C TYR A 12 44.73 -81.94 5.18
N SER A 13 43.87 -82.45 4.28
CA SER A 13 42.90 -81.61 3.55
C SER A 13 42.01 -80.82 4.51
N THR A 14 41.44 -81.48 5.51
CA THR A 14 40.55 -80.80 6.48
C THR A 14 41.28 -79.78 7.35
N ALA A 15 42.55 -80.00 7.70
CA ALA A 15 43.36 -79.00 8.42
C ALA A 15 43.70 -77.79 7.53
N ILE A 16 44.01 -78.03 6.26
CA ILE A 16 44.25 -76.96 5.27
C ILE A 16 42.96 -76.15 5.06
N ASP A 17 41.82 -76.83 4.89
CA ASP A 17 40.52 -76.16 4.73
C ASP A 17 40.19 -75.28 5.95
N LYS A 18 40.44 -75.78 7.17
CA LYS A 18 40.26 -75.00 8.41
C LYS A 18 41.15 -73.76 8.45
N LEU A 19 42.45 -73.92 8.18
CA LEU A 19 43.39 -72.79 8.15
C LEU A 19 43.02 -71.76 7.07
N LEU A 20 42.54 -72.23 5.92
CA LEU A 20 42.03 -71.35 4.87
C LEU A 20 40.78 -70.61 5.35
N THR A 21 39.82 -71.29 5.97
CA THR A 21 38.62 -70.63 6.52
C THR A 21 38.96 -69.59 7.58
N GLU A 22 39.84 -69.91 8.53
CA GLU A 22 40.29 -68.95 9.56
C GLU A 22 41.00 -67.75 8.93
N LYS A 23 41.88 -67.98 7.95
CA LYS A 23 42.52 -66.89 7.20
C LYS A 23 41.51 -66.00 6.49
N PHE A 24 40.49 -66.60 5.86
CA PHE A 24 39.42 -65.84 5.21
C PHE A 24 38.57 -65.07 6.22
N GLU A 25 38.26 -65.65 7.37
CA GLU A 25 37.52 -64.99 8.45
C GLU A 25 38.29 -63.80 9.03
N VAL A 26 39.58 -63.96 9.30
CA VAL A 26 40.47 -62.88 9.76
C VAL A 26 40.61 -61.80 8.69
N SER A 27 40.80 -62.17 7.42
CA SER A 27 40.85 -61.19 6.34
C SER A 27 39.53 -60.41 6.21
N ARG A 28 38.40 -61.09 6.39
CA ARG A 28 37.07 -60.47 6.35
C ARG A 28 36.85 -59.52 7.53
N SER A 29 37.25 -59.91 8.74
CA SER A 29 37.11 -59.07 9.93
C SER A 29 38.03 -57.85 9.87
N LEU A 30 39.25 -58.01 9.36
CA LEU A 30 40.19 -56.91 9.13
C LEU A 30 39.64 -55.89 8.11
N ASN A 31 39.08 -56.38 7.01
CA ASN A 31 38.45 -55.51 6.01
C ASN A 31 37.24 -54.75 6.58
N ARG A 32 36.42 -55.41 7.41
CA ARG A 32 35.30 -54.75 8.11
C ARG A 32 35.78 -53.69 9.09
N LEU A 33 36.79 -53.99 9.90
CA LEU A 33 37.36 -53.03 10.84
C LEU A 33 37.93 -51.81 10.11
N LYS A 34 38.63 -52.02 9.00
CA LYS A 34 39.13 -50.93 8.17
C LYS A 34 38.01 -50.06 7.61
N GLN A 35 36.93 -50.67 7.12
CA GLN A 35 35.76 -49.93 6.65
C GLN A 35 35.14 -49.09 7.77
N ILE A 36 34.96 -49.65 8.96
CA ILE A 36 34.42 -48.93 10.12
C ILE A 36 35.36 -47.78 10.51
N GLU A 37 36.67 -48.00 10.48
CA GLU A 37 37.66 -46.96 10.76
C GLU A 37 37.55 -45.79 9.79
N ASP A 38 37.43 -46.07 8.49
CA ASP A 38 37.26 -45.05 7.46
C ASP A 38 35.95 -44.28 7.65
N GLU A 39 34.83 -44.97 7.92
CA GLU A 39 33.53 -44.35 8.23
C GLU A 39 33.61 -43.44 9.47
N MET A 40 34.26 -43.89 10.55
CA MET A 40 34.45 -43.07 11.75
C MET A 40 35.33 -41.85 11.49
N ARG A 41 36.33 -41.96 10.62
CA ARG A 41 37.20 -40.85 10.24
C ARG A 41 36.42 -39.78 9.48
N ASP A 42 35.52 -40.18 8.59
CA ASP A 42 34.65 -39.27 7.84
C ASP A 42 33.64 -38.58 8.77
N HIS A 43 33.00 -39.32 9.68
CA HIS A 43 32.10 -38.72 10.67
C HIS A 43 32.82 -37.72 11.58
N LEU A 44 34.03 -38.04 12.02
CA LEU A 44 34.84 -37.13 12.84
C LEU A 44 35.20 -35.85 12.07
N ALA A 45 35.53 -35.96 10.78
CA ALA A 45 35.77 -34.80 9.92
C ALA A 45 34.52 -33.92 9.78
N SER A 46 33.35 -34.53 9.58
CA SER A 46 32.07 -33.83 9.51
C SER A 46 31.75 -33.09 10.82
N LEU A 47 31.88 -33.77 11.97
CA LEU A 47 31.63 -33.18 13.28
C LEU A 47 32.60 -32.04 13.62
N LYS A 48 33.86 -32.14 13.19
CA LYS A 48 34.83 -31.04 13.33
C LYS A 48 34.40 -29.83 12.51
N HIS A 49 33.93 -30.05 11.28
CA HIS A 49 33.44 -28.98 10.43
C HIS A 49 32.21 -28.29 11.05
N GLU A 50 31.23 -29.06 11.52
CA GLU A 50 30.03 -28.53 12.20
C GLU A 50 30.38 -27.77 13.48
N CYS A 51 31.29 -28.30 14.32
CA CYS A 51 31.78 -27.60 15.50
C CYS A 51 32.41 -26.24 15.14
N ASN A 52 33.18 -26.18 14.05
CA ASN A 52 33.79 -24.94 13.60
C ASN A 52 32.74 -23.94 13.09
N LEU A 53 31.71 -24.41 12.38
CA LEU A 53 30.58 -23.58 11.98
C LEU A 53 29.83 -23.03 13.21
N LEU A 54 29.56 -23.87 14.21
CA LEU A 54 28.90 -23.44 15.44
C LEU A 54 29.73 -22.39 16.19
N LYS A 55 31.05 -22.55 16.26
CA LYS A 55 31.95 -21.54 16.84
C LYS A 55 31.87 -20.23 16.06
N HIS A 56 31.97 -20.29 14.73
CA HIS A 56 31.88 -19.13 13.86
C HIS A 56 30.56 -18.38 14.02
N TRP A 57 29.44 -19.09 14.01
CA TRP A 57 28.12 -18.49 14.20
C TRP A 57 27.94 -17.92 15.61
N ASN A 58 28.47 -18.58 16.65
CA ASN A 58 28.46 -18.02 17.98
C ASN A 58 29.28 -16.71 18.04
N GLU A 59 30.46 -16.65 17.42
CA GLU A 59 31.27 -15.42 17.38
C GLU A 59 30.57 -14.25 16.68
N ILE A 60 29.79 -14.53 15.62
CA ILE A 60 28.99 -13.53 14.89
C ILE A 60 27.75 -13.12 15.68
N MET A 61 27.07 -14.07 16.31
CA MET A 61 25.77 -13.85 16.95
C MET A 61 25.88 -13.31 18.38
N ILE A 62 27.04 -13.41 19.04
CA ILE A 62 27.26 -12.80 20.35
C ILE A 62 27.36 -11.27 20.17
N PRO A 63 26.40 -10.50 20.68
CA PRO A 63 26.43 -9.04 20.59
C PRO A 63 27.65 -8.49 21.35
N ALA A 64 28.25 -7.42 20.85
CA ALA A 64 29.49 -6.79 21.35
C ALA A 64 30.82 -7.54 21.09
N SER A 65 30.81 -8.65 20.34
CA SER A 65 32.02 -9.24 19.73
C SER A 65 32.55 -8.35 18.59
N GLN A 66 33.86 -8.26 18.41
CA GLN A 66 34.49 -7.48 17.32
C GLN A 66 34.03 -7.92 15.91
N ASN A 67 33.61 -9.18 15.77
CA ASN A 67 33.12 -9.76 14.51
C ASN A 67 31.59 -9.91 14.50
N SER A 68 30.88 -9.29 15.45
CA SER A 68 29.44 -9.43 15.53
C SER A 68 28.73 -8.72 14.38
N LEU A 69 27.68 -9.34 13.84
CA LEU A 69 26.77 -8.69 12.89
C LEU A 69 26.01 -7.52 13.55
N TYR A 70 25.89 -7.55 14.87
CA TYR A 70 25.23 -6.55 15.70
C TYR A 70 26.24 -5.96 16.68
N PRO A 71 27.06 -4.98 16.25
CA PRO A 71 28.06 -4.34 17.11
C PRO A 71 27.41 -3.55 18.25
N GLU A 72 26.12 -3.21 18.12
CA GLU A 72 25.33 -2.56 19.16
C GLU A 72 24.92 -3.57 20.24
N ALA A 73 25.27 -3.27 21.50
CA ALA A 73 24.83 -4.05 22.65
C ALA A 73 23.29 -4.08 22.74
N ALA A 74 22.71 -5.18 23.23
CA ALA A 74 21.26 -5.32 23.34
C ALA A 74 20.59 -4.13 24.06
N THR A 75 21.29 -3.53 25.02
CA THR A 75 20.84 -2.34 25.77
C THR A 75 20.74 -1.08 24.90
N THR A 76 21.61 -0.89 23.90
CA THR A 76 21.52 0.25 22.98
C THR A 76 20.37 0.09 21.99
N LEU A 77 20.12 -1.14 21.54
CA LEU A 77 18.96 -1.47 20.71
C LEU A 77 17.64 -1.25 21.46
N GLU A 78 17.56 -1.66 22.73
CA GLU A 78 16.38 -1.41 23.56
C GLU A 78 16.15 0.09 23.79
N ARG A 79 17.19 0.85 24.13
CA ARG A 79 17.10 2.32 24.26
C ARG A 79 16.62 2.97 22.97
N ARG A 80 17.13 2.52 21.82
CA ARG A 80 16.71 3.03 20.51
C ARG A 80 15.24 2.69 20.23
N ARG A 81 14.81 1.47 20.51
CA ARG A 81 13.40 1.05 20.41
C ARG A 81 12.50 1.92 21.26
N GLU A 82 12.86 2.16 22.52
CA GLU A 82 12.10 3.03 23.41
C GLU A 82 12.01 4.47 22.89
N SER A 83 13.12 5.02 22.37
CA SER A 83 13.13 6.37 21.79
C SER A 83 12.21 6.48 20.57
N LEU A 84 12.17 5.46 19.71
CA LEU A 84 11.28 5.43 18.55
C LEU A 84 9.81 5.32 18.96
N VAL A 85 9.50 4.50 19.96
CA VAL A 85 8.13 4.38 20.49
C VAL A 85 7.65 5.70 21.09
N LYS A 86 8.52 6.43 21.80
CA LYS A 86 8.19 7.76 22.33
C LYS A 86 7.87 8.73 21.20
N LYS A 87 8.74 8.85 20.18
CA LYS A 87 8.50 9.70 19.01
C LYS A 87 7.24 9.33 18.24
N ALA A 88 6.96 8.04 18.06
CA ALA A 88 5.75 7.59 17.40
C ALA A 88 4.49 8.03 18.16
N LYS A 89 4.50 7.98 19.49
CA LYS A 89 3.41 8.48 20.34
C LYS A 89 3.27 10.00 20.26
N GLU A 90 4.38 10.74 20.20
CA GLU A 90 4.39 12.19 20.02
C GLU A 90 3.73 12.58 18.68
N TYR A 91 4.18 12.00 17.56
CA TYR A 91 3.57 12.27 16.25
C TYR A 91 2.10 11.87 16.17
N HIS A 92 1.71 10.78 16.83
CA HIS A 92 0.31 10.39 16.88
C HIS A 92 -0.55 11.44 17.60
N ARG A 93 -0.07 11.95 18.74
CA ARG A 93 -0.74 13.03 19.47
C ARG A 93 -0.79 14.33 18.67
N GLU A 94 0.28 14.69 17.98
CA GLU A 94 0.30 15.86 17.08
C GLU A 94 -0.71 15.71 15.95
N LEU A 95 -0.80 14.53 15.33
CA LEU A 95 -1.80 14.25 14.30
C LEU A 95 -3.23 14.32 14.83
N GLU A 96 -3.47 13.82 16.04
CA GLU A 96 -4.78 13.94 16.69
C GLU A 96 -5.13 15.40 17.00
N ALA A 97 -4.18 16.17 17.53
CA ALA A 97 -4.35 17.60 17.79
C ALA A 97 -4.67 18.36 16.50
N LEU A 98 -3.90 18.14 15.42
CA LEU A 98 -4.16 18.77 14.13
C LEU A 98 -5.53 18.37 13.54
N ARG A 99 -5.95 17.11 13.72
CA ARG A 99 -7.30 16.66 13.32
C ARG A 99 -8.42 17.35 14.12
N THR A 100 -8.16 17.73 15.36
CA THR A 100 -9.13 18.48 16.19
C THR A 100 -9.14 19.97 15.90
N GLU A 101 -7.99 20.57 15.59
CA GLU A 101 -7.86 22.00 15.26
C GLU A 101 -8.35 22.33 13.86
N GLU A 102 -8.06 21.47 12.89
CA GLU A 102 -8.57 21.55 11.52
C GLU A 102 -9.39 20.31 11.21
N PRO A 103 -10.74 20.37 11.27
CA PRO A 103 -11.53 19.35 10.62
C PRO A 103 -11.21 19.41 9.13
N LEU A 104 -10.40 18.44 8.64
CA LEU A 104 -10.12 18.20 7.22
C LEU A 104 -11.37 18.01 6.34
N ASN A 105 -12.56 18.07 6.95
CA ASN A 105 -13.84 18.28 6.30
C ASN A 105 -13.94 19.71 5.77
N ALA A 106 -13.04 20.10 4.85
CA ALA A 106 -13.37 21.19 3.95
C ALA A 106 -14.64 20.75 3.20
N PRO A 107 -15.79 21.42 3.39
CA PRO A 107 -17.07 20.94 2.87
C PRO A 107 -17.17 21.07 1.34
N VAL A 108 -16.12 21.61 0.70
CA VAL A 108 -16.04 21.83 -0.74
C VAL A 108 -15.18 20.74 -1.35
N THR A 109 -15.83 19.65 -1.74
CA THR A 109 -15.24 18.61 -2.57
C THR A 109 -14.77 19.23 -3.90
N ILE A 110 -13.67 18.73 -4.48
CA ILE A 110 -13.14 19.17 -5.78
C ILE A 110 -14.24 19.22 -6.86
N SER A 111 -15.21 18.31 -6.81
CA SER A 111 -16.39 18.29 -7.68
C SER A 111 -17.27 19.53 -7.55
N GLN A 112 -17.52 20.02 -6.32
CA GLN A 112 -18.29 21.24 -6.08
C GLN A 112 -17.54 22.45 -6.63
N TYR A 113 -16.22 22.52 -6.42
CA TYR A 113 -15.40 23.59 -6.99
C TYR A 113 -15.44 23.59 -8.53
N LEU A 114 -15.32 22.43 -9.17
CA LEU A 114 -15.41 22.31 -10.63
C LEU A 114 -16.79 22.72 -11.14
N SER A 115 -17.87 22.27 -10.48
CA SER A 115 -19.24 22.65 -10.84
C SER A 115 -19.45 24.18 -10.73
N GLN A 116 -18.86 24.83 -9.73
CA GLN A 116 -18.94 26.28 -9.57
C GLN A 116 -18.12 27.01 -10.63
N LYS A 117 -16.95 26.49 -10.99
CA LYS A 117 -16.10 27.02 -12.06
C LYS A 117 -16.83 27.00 -13.41
N GLU A 118 -17.52 25.91 -13.74
CA GLU A 118 -18.32 25.80 -14.97
C GLU A 118 -19.47 26.81 -15.00
N LYS A 119 -20.19 26.96 -13.88
CA LYS A 119 -21.26 27.97 -13.75
C LYS A 119 -20.71 29.38 -13.95
N ASN A 120 -19.60 29.72 -13.31
CA ASN A 120 -18.97 31.03 -13.44
C ASN A 120 -18.58 31.30 -14.90
N TYR A 121 -18.00 30.31 -15.58
CA TYR A 121 -17.60 30.45 -16.98
C TYR A 121 -18.79 30.60 -17.93
N ALA A 122 -19.90 29.93 -17.66
CA ALA A 122 -21.15 30.12 -18.40
C ALA A 122 -21.70 31.56 -18.22
N LEU A 123 -21.71 32.08 -16.99
CA LEU A 123 -22.14 33.44 -16.69
C LEU A 123 -21.24 34.48 -17.32
N GLU A 124 -19.91 34.29 -17.31
CA GLU A 124 -18.96 35.19 -17.97
C GLU A 124 -19.20 35.28 -19.48
N ARG A 125 -19.48 34.15 -20.13
CA ARG A 125 -19.83 34.12 -21.57
C ARG A 125 -21.12 34.89 -21.83
N GLU A 126 -22.12 34.75 -20.98
CA GLU A 126 -23.39 35.47 -21.11
C GLU A 126 -23.20 36.98 -20.91
N ILE A 127 -22.43 37.38 -19.90
CA ILE A 127 -22.07 38.78 -19.66
C ILE A 127 -21.35 39.37 -20.87
N LYS A 128 -20.37 38.65 -21.44
CA LYS A 128 -19.67 39.11 -22.65
C LYS A 128 -20.62 39.31 -23.83
N ARG A 129 -21.56 38.38 -24.05
CA ARG A 129 -22.59 38.53 -25.11
C ARG A 129 -23.48 39.73 -24.87
N LYS A 130 -23.94 39.95 -23.62
CA LYS A 130 -24.79 41.10 -23.27
C LYS A 130 -24.03 42.42 -23.42
N LYS A 131 -22.77 42.48 -22.97
CA LYS A 131 -21.89 43.63 -23.18
C LYS A 131 -21.70 43.94 -24.66
N ALA A 132 -21.37 42.96 -25.48
CA ALA A 132 -21.23 43.16 -26.93
C ALA A 132 -22.52 43.68 -27.58
N LYS A 133 -23.69 43.23 -27.12
CA LYS A 133 -24.98 43.80 -27.56
C LYS A 133 -25.11 45.26 -27.13
N LEU A 134 -24.84 45.57 -25.86
CA LEU A 134 -24.92 46.94 -25.36
C LEU A 134 -23.95 47.87 -26.11
N ASP A 135 -22.72 47.44 -26.33
CA ASP A 135 -21.71 48.19 -27.09
C ASP A 135 -22.18 48.41 -28.54
N ALA A 136 -22.80 47.41 -29.17
CA ALA A 136 -23.39 47.55 -30.49
C ALA A 136 -24.55 48.56 -30.53
N PHE A 137 -25.26 48.78 -29.41
CA PHE A 137 -26.28 49.82 -29.28
C PHE A 137 -25.74 51.16 -28.77
N GLN A 138 -24.53 51.20 -28.22
CA GLN A 138 -23.89 52.39 -27.69
C GLN A 138 -23.41 53.27 -28.85
N GLY A 139 -24.24 54.26 -29.21
CA GLY A 139 -23.99 55.19 -30.32
C GLY A 139 -25.04 55.15 -31.42
N LEU A 140 -25.99 54.20 -31.39
CA LEU A 140 -27.18 54.33 -32.23
C LEU A 140 -28.10 55.42 -31.67
N PRO A 141 -28.65 56.32 -32.52
CA PRO A 141 -29.68 57.23 -32.07
C PRO A 141 -30.87 56.41 -31.53
N PRO A 142 -31.52 56.88 -30.45
CA PRO A 142 -32.66 56.18 -29.87
C PRO A 142 -33.71 55.94 -30.94
N ASN A 143 -34.22 54.71 -31.05
CA ASN A 143 -35.22 54.35 -32.05
C ASN A 143 -36.54 55.07 -31.74
N LEU A 144 -36.70 56.28 -32.28
CA LEU A 144 -37.84 57.16 -32.05
C LEU A 144 -39.16 56.51 -32.46
N GLU A 145 -39.16 55.64 -33.49
CA GLU A 145 -40.37 54.95 -33.94
C GLU A 145 -40.81 53.88 -32.94
N LEU A 146 -39.87 53.16 -32.31
CA LEU A 146 -40.18 52.24 -31.23
C LEU A 146 -40.72 52.98 -29.99
N ALA A 147 -40.06 54.06 -29.58
CA ALA A 147 -40.51 54.89 -28.46
C ALA A 147 -41.90 55.51 -28.71
N ARG A 148 -42.18 55.95 -29.95
CA ARG A 148 -43.49 56.44 -30.38
C ARG A 148 -44.55 55.34 -30.33
N HIS A 149 -44.20 54.12 -30.74
CA HIS A 149 -45.12 52.98 -30.68
C HIS A 149 -45.44 52.60 -29.23
N GLU A 150 -44.42 52.45 -28.37
CA GLU A 150 -44.60 52.16 -26.95
C GLU A 150 -45.44 53.24 -26.24
N LEU A 151 -45.22 54.52 -26.58
CA LEU A 151 -46.01 55.63 -26.05
C LEU A 151 -47.47 55.60 -26.50
N ARG A 152 -47.75 55.18 -27.75
CA ARG A 152 -49.14 54.96 -28.21
C ARG A 152 -49.80 53.82 -27.43
N VAL A 153 -49.10 52.69 -27.25
CA VAL A 153 -49.61 51.54 -26.49
C VAL A 153 -49.89 51.92 -25.04
N ALA A 154 -48.98 52.67 -24.40
CA ALA A 154 -49.15 53.15 -23.03
C ALA A 154 -50.38 54.08 -22.89
N ARG A 155 -50.59 55.00 -23.85
CA ARG A 155 -51.77 55.88 -23.88
C ARG A 155 -53.07 55.10 -24.05
N GLN A 156 -53.08 54.07 -24.89
CA GLN A 156 -54.26 53.24 -25.08
C GLN A 156 -54.63 52.51 -23.79
N ARG A 157 -53.66 51.89 -23.11
CA ARG A 157 -53.86 51.26 -21.79
C ARG A 157 -54.34 52.26 -20.74
N GLN A 158 -53.80 53.47 -20.74
CA GLN A 158 -54.25 54.53 -19.83
C GLN A 158 -55.72 54.89 -20.07
N MET A 159 -56.14 55.01 -21.33
CA MET A 159 -57.54 55.29 -21.68
C MET A 159 -58.47 54.15 -21.23
N GLU A 160 -58.08 52.90 -21.43
CA GLU A 160 -58.83 51.73 -20.95
C GLU A 160 -59.01 51.75 -19.43
N LEU A 161 -57.96 52.10 -18.69
CA LEU A 161 -58.02 52.25 -17.22
C LEU A 161 -58.90 53.42 -16.79
N ILE A 162 -58.88 54.55 -17.51
CA ILE A 162 -59.76 55.69 -17.24
C ILE A 162 -61.23 55.29 -17.46
N GLN A 163 -61.55 54.64 -18.57
CA GLN A 163 -62.90 54.16 -18.85
C GLN A 163 -63.37 53.16 -17.78
N LEU A 164 -62.48 52.27 -17.33
CA LEU A 164 -62.79 51.33 -16.26
C LEU A 164 -63.07 52.07 -14.94
N ARG A 165 -62.24 53.07 -14.60
CA ARG A 165 -62.46 53.93 -13.43
C ARG A 165 -63.80 54.66 -13.51
N GLU A 166 -64.13 55.25 -14.65
CA GLU A 166 -65.41 55.95 -14.85
C GLU A 166 -66.60 55.02 -14.72
N ARG A 167 -66.54 53.81 -15.30
CA ARG A 167 -67.58 52.78 -15.12
C ARG A 167 -67.76 52.37 -13.67
N LEU A 168 -66.67 52.20 -12.92
CA LEU A 168 -66.73 51.87 -11.50
C LEU A 168 -67.30 53.02 -10.68
N LEU A 169 -66.89 54.26 -10.93
CA LEU A 169 -67.43 55.44 -10.26
C LEU A 169 -68.92 55.63 -10.56
N GLY A 170 -69.36 55.40 -11.80
CA GLY A 170 -70.77 55.41 -12.18
C GLY A 170 -71.58 54.37 -11.39
N ARG A 171 -71.11 53.11 -11.33
CA ARG A 171 -71.77 52.06 -10.52
C ARG A 171 -71.84 52.41 -9.03
N ILE A 172 -70.80 53.05 -8.49
CA ILE A 172 -70.81 53.48 -7.08
C ILE A 172 -71.84 54.59 -6.88
N ALA A 173 -71.90 55.59 -7.76
CA ALA A 173 -72.89 56.66 -7.67
C ALA A 173 -74.34 56.14 -7.79
N ASP A 174 -74.59 55.19 -8.69
CA ASP A 174 -75.90 54.53 -8.86
C ASP A 174 -76.30 53.70 -7.62
N SER A 175 -75.34 53.21 -6.83
CA SER A 175 -75.60 52.43 -5.61
C SER A 175 -75.81 53.27 -4.34
N VAL A 176 -75.52 54.57 -4.40
CA VAL A 176 -75.60 55.53 -3.28
C VAL A 176 -76.82 56.46 -3.39
N SER A 177 -77.52 56.44 -4.53
CA SER A 177 -78.81 57.11 -4.75
C SER A 177 -79.97 56.15 -4.51
#